data_AF-A0A7U6KJP0-F1
#
_entry.id   AF-A0A7U6KJP0-F1
#
_cell.length_a   1.000
_cell.length_b   1.000
_cell.length_c   1.000
_cell.angle_alpha   90.00
_cell.angle_beta   90.00
_cell.angle_gamma   90.00
#
_symmetry.space_group_name_H-M   'P 1'
#
loop_
_entity.id
_entity.type
_entity.pdbx_description
1 polymer ?
#
loop_
_entity_poly.entity_id
_entity_poly.type
_entity_poly.pdbx_seq_one_letter_code
_entity_poly.pdbx_strand_id
1 'polypeptide(L)'
;MYETSTKIDNENLSNLLNSLLHTNDDEIKDRFFQELVTSTFLTATIETRFENNSHHKTYLAFTDHEELEKWFNDHSAPIEILTYSTLSERILKDVSNLSGFILNPNGANIHIGKDMIHALSMLKECNFYR
;
A
#
# COMPACT_ATOMS: atom_id res chain seq x y z
N MET A 1 -8.25 18.68 -12.67
CA MET A 1 -7.08 18.28 -13.49
C MET A 1 -6.00 17.90 -12.50
N TYR A 2 -5.58 16.64 -12.44
CA TYR A 2 -4.46 16.22 -11.61
C TYR A 2 -3.18 16.74 -12.27
N GLU A 3 -2.54 17.76 -11.70
CA GLU A 3 -1.19 18.17 -12.11
C GLU A 3 -0.18 17.32 -11.34
N THR A 4 0.16 16.16 -11.88
CA THR A 4 1.20 15.28 -11.33
C THR A 4 2.58 15.69 -11.87
N SER A 5 3.14 16.78 -11.36
CA SER A 5 4.55 17.11 -11.60
C SER A 5 5.52 16.18 -10.86
N THR A 6 5.02 15.41 -9.89
CA THR A 6 5.82 14.45 -9.12
C THR A 6 5.58 13.03 -9.64
N LYS A 7 6.52 12.51 -10.42
CA LYS A 7 6.54 11.10 -10.81
C LYS A 7 6.91 10.27 -9.57
N ILE A 8 5.99 9.43 -9.11
CA ILE A 8 6.24 8.41 -8.08
C ILE A 8 6.40 7.08 -8.79
N ASP A 9 7.54 6.43 -8.54
CA ASP A 9 7.90 5.16 -9.12
C ASP A 9 8.76 4.38 -8.10
N ASN A 10 8.18 3.34 -7.51
CA ASN A 10 8.83 2.51 -6.50
C ASN A 10 9.40 1.23 -7.13
N GLU A 11 10.24 1.37 -8.14
CA GLU A 11 10.80 0.25 -8.92
C GLU A 11 11.45 -0.83 -8.04
N ASN A 12 12.18 -0.45 -6.98
CA ASN A 12 12.78 -1.40 -6.05
C ASN A 12 11.72 -2.23 -5.30
N LEU A 13 10.66 -1.59 -4.80
CA LEU A 13 9.55 -2.27 -4.13
C LEU A 13 8.85 -3.25 -5.08
N SER A 14 8.61 -2.83 -6.32
CA SER A 14 8.02 -3.67 -7.37
C SER A 14 8.90 -4.87 -7.70
N ASN A 15 10.22 -4.70 -7.78
CA ASN A 15 11.18 -5.77 -8.05
C ASN A 15 11.30 -6.77 -6.88
N LEU A 16 11.31 -6.26 -5.64
CA LEU A 16 11.31 -7.09 -4.44
C LEU A 16 10.02 -7.92 -4.36
N LEU A 17 8.89 -7.32 -4.68
CA LEU A 17 7.64 -8.05 -4.70
C LEU A 17 7.58 -9.10 -5.81
N ASN A 18 7.99 -8.74 -7.03
CA ASN A 18 8.09 -9.72 -8.12
C ASN A 18 8.97 -10.89 -7.69
N SER A 19 10.06 -10.64 -6.97
CA SER A 19 10.90 -11.70 -6.41
C SER A 19 10.13 -12.57 -5.40
N LEU A 20 9.42 -11.96 -4.44
CA LEU A 20 8.60 -12.70 -3.46
C LEU A 20 7.51 -13.59 -4.06
N LEU A 21 6.95 -13.22 -5.21
CA LEU A 21 5.96 -14.04 -5.90
C LEU A 21 6.57 -15.35 -6.46
N HIS A 22 7.89 -15.41 -6.62
CA HIS A 22 8.61 -16.55 -7.23
C HIS A 22 9.54 -17.28 -6.25
N THR A 23 9.73 -16.78 -5.03
CA THR A 23 10.59 -17.41 -4.02
C THR A 23 10.08 -17.18 -2.60
N ASN A 24 10.37 -18.11 -1.70
CA ASN A 24 10.04 -18.04 -0.27
C ASN A 24 11.25 -17.65 0.59
N ASP A 25 12.14 -16.81 0.05
CA ASP A 25 13.38 -16.37 0.72
C ASP A 25 13.09 -15.31 1.80
N ASP A 26 13.54 -15.57 3.02
CA ASP A 26 13.33 -14.68 4.16
C ASP A 26 14.13 -13.38 4.06
N GLU A 27 15.30 -13.38 3.43
CA GLU A 27 16.08 -12.15 3.20
C GLU A 27 15.33 -11.20 2.24
N ILE A 28 14.69 -11.76 1.22
CA ILE A 28 13.88 -10.99 0.28
C ILE A 28 12.63 -10.42 0.97
N LYS A 29 12.00 -11.19 1.87
CA LYS A 29 10.87 -10.70 2.67
C LYS A 29 11.28 -9.54 3.56
N ASP A 30 12.39 -9.68 4.26
CA ASP A 30 12.90 -8.62 5.14
C ASP A 30 13.18 -7.34 4.36
N ARG A 31 13.86 -7.45 3.21
CA ARG A 31 14.12 -6.30 2.33
C ARG A 31 12.84 -5.67 1.79
N PHE A 32 11.85 -6.48 1.40
CA PHE A 32 10.54 -5.99 0.96
C PHE A 32 9.86 -5.17 2.06
N PHE A 33 9.82 -5.68 3.31
CA PHE A 33 9.19 -4.95 4.40
C PHE A 33 9.94 -3.67 4.77
N GLN A 34 11.27 -3.69 4.72
CA GLN A 34 12.09 -2.48 4.92
C GLN A 34 11.78 -1.40 3.89
N GLU A 35 11.69 -1.77 2.61
CA GLU A 35 11.34 -0.83 1.52
C GLU A 35 9.89 -0.34 1.67
N LEU A 36 8.96 -1.24 1.98
CA LEU A 36 7.54 -0.92 2.13
C LEU A 36 7.33 0.18 3.18
N VAL A 37 7.97 0.07 4.34
CA VAL A 37 7.76 1.01 5.46
C VAL A 37 8.41 2.38 5.28
N THR A 38 9.22 2.56 4.23
CA THR A 38 9.83 3.85 3.82
C THR A 38 9.21 4.42 2.54
N SER A 39 8.33 3.66 1.88
CA SER A 39 7.77 4.01 0.58
C SER A 39 6.73 5.14 0.64
N THR A 40 6.59 5.81 -0.50
CA THR A 40 5.54 6.81 -0.76
C THR A 40 4.71 6.36 -1.95
N PHE A 41 3.40 6.51 -1.84
CA PHE A 41 2.45 5.97 -2.81
C PHE A 41 1.56 7.06 -3.38
N LEU A 42 1.14 6.84 -4.62
CA LEU A 42 -0.09 7.45 -5.13
C LEU A 42 -1.23 6.63 -4.55
N THR A 43 -2.16 7.28 -3.85
CA THR A 43 -3.20 6.58 -3.10
C THR A 43 -4.59 7.04 -3.48
N ALA A 44 -5.51 6.09 -3.67
CA ALA A 44 -6.93 6.36 -3.85
C ALA A 44 -7.72 5.68 -2.73
N THR A 45 -8.76 6.33 -2.20
CA THR A 45 -9.69 5.66 -1.29
C THR A 45 -10.85 5.09 -2.09
N ILE A 46 -11.12 3.80 -1.92
CA ILE A 46 -12.23 3.12 -2.58
C ILE A 46 -13.15 2.44 -1.56
N GLU A 47 -14.42 2.31 -1.92
CA GLU A 47 -15.37 1.47 -1.19
C GLU A 47 -15.43 0.10 -1.87
N THR A 48 -15.05 -0.93 -1.12
CA THR A 48 -15.10 -2.33 -1.55
C THR A 48 -16.28 -3.03 -0.89
N ARG A 49 -17.04 -3.79 -1.69
CA ARG A 49 -18.16 -4.60 -1.22
C ARG A 49 -17.68 -6.05 -1.08
N PHE A 50 -17.69 -6.57 0.15
CA PHE A 50 -17.43 -7.98 0.41
C PHE A 50 -18.73 -8.80 0.43
N GLU A 51 -18.60 -10.12 0.30
CA GLU A 51 -19.71 -11.08 0.12
C GLU A 51 -20.85 -10.97 1.16
N ASN A 52 -20.57 -10.42 2.34
CA ASN A 52 -21.53 -10.27 3.43
C ASN A 52 -22.32 -8.93 3.43
N ASN A 53 -22.34 -8.18 2.32
CA ASN A 53 -22.93 -6.83 2.24
C ASN A 53 -22.31 -5.78 3.17
N SER A 54 -21.17 -6.09 3.79
CA SER A 54 -20.39 -5.13 4.56
C SER A 54 -19.56 -4.26 3.62
N HIS A 55 -19.80 -2.94 3.68
CA HIS A 55 -18.99 -1.96 2.98
C HIS A 55 -17.71 -1.70 3.77
N HIS A 56 -16.57 -2.00 3.15
CA HIS A 56 -15.26 -1.70 3.72
C HIS A 56 -14.56 -0.68 2.86
N LYS A 57 -13.99 0.33 3.50
CA LYS A 57 -13.10 1.27 2.83
C LYS A 57 -11.72 0.65 2.77
N THR A 58 -11.04 0.84 1.66
CA THR A 58 -9.67 0.39 1.46
C THR A 58 -8.92 1.45 0.69
N TYR A 59 -7.66 1.66 1.03
CA TYR A 59 -6.77 2.45 0.19
C TYR A 59 -6.18 1.57 -0.91
N LEU A 60 -6.20 2.03 -2.15
CA LEU A 60 -5.31 1.54 -3.19
C LEU A 60 -4.02 2.33 -3.11
N ALA A 61 -2.88 1.66 -3.05
CA ALA A 61 -1.54 2.24 -3.04
C ALA A 61 -0.81 1.78 -4.31
N PHE A 62 -0.67 2.69 -5.27
CA PHE A 62 -0.01 2.44 -6.53
C PHE A 62 1.49 2.69 -6.38
N THR A 63 2.29 1.75 -6.88
CA THR A 63 3.75 1.85 -6.87
C THR A 63 4.29 2.75 -7.97
N ASP A 64 3.53 2.92 -9.05
CA ASP A 64 3.89 3.69 -10.23
C ASP A 64 2.67 4.39 -10.83
N HIS A 65 2.95 5.35 -11.72
CA HIS A 65 1.92 6.16 -12.36
C HIS A 65 1.16 5.43 -13.47
N GLU A 66 1.78 4.43 -14.11
CA GLU A 66 1.16 3.70 -15.21
C GLU A 66 -0.03 2.85 -14.71
N GLU A 67 0.16 2.18 -13.57
CA GLU A 67 -0.91 1.41 -12.90
C GLU A 67 -2.02 2.33 -12.38
N LEU A 68 -1.66 3.53 -11.90
CA LEU A 68 -2.65 4.53 -11.54
C LEU A 68 -3.47 4.96 -12.76
N GLU A 69 -2.84 5.29 -13.89
CA GLU A 69 -3.53 5.75 -15.10
C GLU A 69 -4.49 4.69 -15.63
N LYS A 70 -4.06 3.42 -15.68
CA LYS A 70 -4.91 2.28 -16.05
C LYS A 70 -6.15 2.21 -15.17
N TRP A 71 -6.00 2.36 -13.86
CA TRP A 71 -7.11 2.33 -12.92
C TRP A 71 -8.02 3.57 -13.02
N PHE A 72 -7.43 4.77 -13.10
CA PHE A 72 -8.13 6.04 -13.08
C PHE A 72 -8.99 6.26 -14.33
N ASN A 73 -8.62 5.70 -15.49
CA ASN A 73 -9.44 5.80 -16.70
C ASN A 73 -10.86 5.27 -16.51
N ASP A 74 -11.04 4.30 -15.61
CA ASP A 74 -12.34 3.68 -15.29
C ASP A 74 -12.95 4.19 -13.97
N HIS A 75 -12.24 5.04 -13.21
CA HIS A 75 -12.62 5.41 -11.85
C HIS A 75 -12.40 6.91 -11.56
N SER A 76 -13.38 7.55 -10.93
CA SER A 76 -13.27 8.92 -10.45
C SER A 76 -13.09 8.95 -8.92
N ALA A 77 -11.85 8.84 -8.45
CA ALA A 77 -11.51 9.00 -7.04
C ALA A 77 -10.42 10.07 -6.84
N PRO A 78 -10.46 10.83 -5.74
CA PRO A 78 -9.33 11.66 -5.35
C PRO A 78 -8.09 10.80 -5.10
N ILE A 79 -7.00 11.17 -5.74
CA ILE A 79 -5.64 10.67 -5.51
C ILE A 79 -4.89 11.58 -4.53
N GLU A 80 -4.30 11.00 -3.50
CA GLU A 80 -3.39 11.65 -2.54
C GLU A 80 -1.99 11.02 -2.62
N ILE A 81 -0.94 11.81 -2.42
CA ILE A 81 0.41 11.28 -2.22
C ILE A 81 0.58 11.03 -0.72
N LEU A 82 0.71 9.77 -0.31
CA LEU A 82 0.85 9.40 1.10
C LEU A 82 2.08 8.51 1.31
N THR A 83 2.81 8.78 2.39
CA THR A 83 3.85 7.87 2.90
C THR A 83 3.21 6.65 3.57
N TYR A 84 3.92 5.53 3.66
CA TYR A 84 3.49 4.38 4.46
C TYR A 84 3.12 4.79 5.91
N SER A 85 3.90 5.67 6.54
CA SER A 85 3.64 6.11 7.91
C SER A 85 2.30 6.84 8.05
N THR A 86 1.97 7.72 7.10
CA THR A 86 0.70 8.46 7.11
C THR A 86 -0.48 7.53 6.82
N LEU A 87 -0.30 6.62 5.86
CA LEU A 87 -1.30 5.64 5.47
C LEU A 87 -1.62 4.68 6.63
N SER A 88 -0.59 4.11 7.25
CA SER A 88 -0.73 3.22 8.41
C SER A 88 -1.38 3.92 9.59
N GLU A 89 -0.97 5.14 9.94
CA GLU A 89 -1.60 5.92 11.01
C GLU A 89 -3.10 6.15 10.76
N ARG A 90 -3.49 6.53 9.54
CA ARG A 90 -4.91 6.71 9.15
C ARG A 90 -5.69 5.40 9.31
N ILE A 91 -5.16 4.28 8.83
CA ILE A 91 -5.80 2.97 8.90
C ILE A 91 -5.95 2.51 10.36
N LEU A 92 -4.91 2.67 11.18
CA LEU A 92 -4.91 2.22 12.57
C LEU A 92 -5.82 3.08 13.48
N LYS A 93 -5.91 4.38 13.21
CA LYS A 93 -6.80 5.30 13.96
C LYS A 93 -8.26 5.17 13.54
N ASP A 94 -8.54 4.62 12.36
CA ASP A 94 -9.89 4.46 11.88
C ASP A 94 -10.66 3.37 12.63
N VAL A 95 -11.71 3.82 13.31
CA VAL A 95 -12.68 2.99 14.04
C VAL A 95 -13.87 2.58 13.17
N SER A 96 -13.91 3.01 11.90
CA SER A 96 -15.17 3.20 11.17
C SER A 96 -15.38 2.33 9.95
N ASN A 97 -14.36 1.64 9.41
CA ASN A 97 -14.42 0.45 8.50
C ASN A 97 -13.21 0.36 7.51
N LEU A 98 -12.06 0.97 7.79
CA LEU A 98 -10.83 0.74 7.02
C LEU A 98 -10.21 -0.62 7.40
N SER A 99 -10.07 -1.55 6.44
CA SER A 99 -9.49 -2.87 6.69
C SER A 99 -7.98 -2.95 6.43
N GLY A 100 -7.43 -2.00 5.68
CA GLY A 100 -6.06 -2.02 5.23
C GLY A 100 -5.84 -1.18 3.97
N PHE A 101 -4.79 -1.53 3.23
CA PHE A 101 -4.58 -1.02 1.88
C PHE A 101 -4.19 -2.16 0.94
N ILE A 102 -4.47 -1.98 -0.35
CA ILE A 102 -4.05 -2.87 -1.42
C ILE A 102 -2.86 -2.20 -2.11
N LEU A 103 -1.71 -2.87 -2.08
CA LEU A 103 -0.55 -2.51 -2.87
C LEU A 103 -0.76 -3.07 -4.29
N ASN A 104 -0.61 -2.23 -5.32
CA ASN A 104 -0.78 -2.66 -6.71
C ASN A 104 0.46 -2.34 -7.58
N PRO A 105 1.48 -3.21 -7.59
CA PRO A 105 2.57 -3.16 -8.55
C PRO A 105 2.37 -4.15 -9.70
N ASN A 106 2.69 -3.72 -10.92
CA ASN A 106 2.69 -4.58 -12.12
C ASN A 106 1.39 -5.39 -12.31
N GLY A 107 0.24 -4.87 -11.89
CA GLY A 107 -1.07 -5.54 -11.94
C GLY A 107 -1.31 -6.63 -10.88
N ALA A 108 -0.40 -6.82 -9.92
CA ALA A 108 -0.60 -7.71 -8.79
C ALA A 108 -1.28 -6.97 -7.63
N ASN A 109 -2.38 -7.50 -7.08
CA ASN A 109 -3.04 -6.90 -5.93
C ASN A 109 -2.66 -7.62 -4.64
N ILE A 110 -1.99 -6.92 -3.72
CA ILE A 110 -1.60 -7.46 -2.42
C ILE A 110 -2.27 -6.68 -1.31
N HIS A 111 -3.07 -7.38 -0.51
CA HIS A 111 -3.74 -6.78 0.62
C HIS A 111 -2.82 -6.75 1.84
N ILE A 112 -2.54 -5.54 2.32
CA ILE A 112 -1.83 -5.24 3.56
C ILE A 112 -2.90 -4.88 4.62
N GLY A 113 -3.33 -5.89 5.37
CA GLY A 113 -4.37 -5.75 6.39
C GLY A 113 -3.88 -5.10 7.69
N LYS A 114 -4.82 -4.63 8.51
CA LYS A 114 -4.58 -4.01 9.84
C LYS A 114 -3.61 -4.79 10.73
N ASP A 115 -3.73 -6.12 10.80
CA ASP A 115 -2.87 -6.95 11.64
C ASP A 115 -1.39 -6.87 11.23
N MET A 116 -1.12 -6.87 9.92
CA MET A 116 0.24 -6.74 9.42
C MET A 116 0.78 -5.32 9.62
N ILE A 117 -0.07 -4.30 9.46
CA ILE A 117 0.29 -2.91 9.74
C ILE A 117 0.69 -2.75 11.21
N HIS A 118 -0.07 -3.34 12.14
CA HIS A 118 0.24 -3.37 13.56
C HIS A 118 1.56 -4.12 13.85
N ALA A 119 1.79 -5.28 13.24
CA ALA A 119 3.04 -6.01 13.42
C ALA A 119 4.25 -5.18 12.96
N LEU A 120 4.14 -4.53 11.80
CA LEU A 120 5.20 -3.68 11.25
C LEU A 120 5.44 -2.41 12.09
N SER A 121 4.40 -1.83 12.71
CA SER A 121 4.58 -0.68 13.60
C SER A 121 5.33 -1.08 14.88
N MET A 122 5.01 -2.24 15.46
CA MET A 122 5.72 -2.75 16.64
C MET A 122 7.19 -3.09 16.34
N LEU A 123 7.49 -3.64 15.16
CA LEU A 123 8.88 -3.91 14.74
C LEU A 123 9.71 -2.64 14.59
N LYS A 124 9.12 -1.54 14.09
CA LYS A 124 9.78 -0.23 14.07
C LYS A 124 10.12 0.26 15.48
N GLU A 125 9.20 0.12 16.42
CA GLU A 125 9.43 0.50 17.82
C GLU A 125 10.50 -0.37 18.50
N CYS A 126 10.54 -1.67 18.21
CA CYS A 126 11.57 -2.57 18.75
C CYS A 126 12.99 -2.29 18.23
N ASN A 127 13.15 -1.71 17.04
CA ASN A 127 14.45 -1.39 16.46
C ASN A 127 15.02 -0.01 16.89
N PHE A 128 14.36 0.71 17.81
CA PHE A 128 14.86 2.00 18.35
C PHE A 128 15.89 1.88 19.49
N TYR A 129 16.42 0.68 19.80
CA TYR A 129 17.55 0.49 20.70
C TYR A 129 18.53 -0.57 20.18
N ARG A 130 19.28 -0.25 19.12
CA ARG A 130 20.61 -0.84 18.86
C ARG A 130 21.52 0.17 18.18
#